data_AF-A0A933KNG3-F1
#
_entry.id   AF-A0A933KNG3-F1
#
_cell.length_a   1.000
_cell.length_b   1.000
_cell.length_c   1.000
_cell.angle_alpha   90.00
_cell.angle_beta   90.00
_cell.angle_gamma   90.00
#
_symmetry.space_group_name_H-M   'P 1'
#
loop_
_entity.id
_entity.type
_entity.pdbx_description
1 polymer ?
#
loop_
_entity_poly.entity_id
_entity_poly.type
_entity_poly.pdbx_seq_one_letter_code
_entity_poly.pdbx_strand_id
1 'polypeptide(L)'
;MVRAVWNGTTIAESDDTVVIEGNHYFPTDSVRPELLRPSKTTTVCPWKGRASYYTIAVDGKQNDDAAWYYPNPTSAASAIAGRVAFWHGVKIEDDGGPSQRRSFVDRFRRPNRTPPAAEQHIHGEPTPIVDLTDSTFFDSLDGHATLVDFWAPWCGPCKALHPILDDLAHHRADDQLHFARVNVDDNPGIASGLGVMSIPTLVLCDTHGNEVDRIVGLPSRRALDELVARAAAVASSGLSAS
;
A
#
# COMPACT_ATOMS: atom_id res chain seq x y z
N MET A 1 -12.97 17.42 -6.14
CA MET A 1 -14.10 16.66 -6.73
C MET A 1 -13.48 15.83 -7.81
N VAL A 2 -13.66 14.53 -7.74
CA VAL A 2 -12.94 13.56 -8.55
C VAL A 2 -13.85 13.07 -9.67
N ARG A 3 -13.32 12.92 -10.88
CA ARG A 3 -14.04 12.41 -12.05
C ARG A 3 -13.29 11.26 -12.70
N ALA A 4 -14.02 10.22 -13.10
CA ALA A 4 -13.54 9.18 -13.99
C ALA A 4 -14.03 9.45 -15.42
N VAL A 5 -13.11 9.68 -16.35
CA VAL A 5 -13.40 10.11 -17.73
C VAL A 5 -12.82 9.12 -18.73
N TRP A 6 -13.65 8.64 -19.67
CA TRP A 6 -13.20 7.79 -20.77
C TRP A 6 -13.83 8.22 -22.09
N ASN A 7 -13.00 8.29 -23.15
CA ASN A 7 -13.41 8.76 -24.48
C ASN A 7 -14.12 10.12 -24.45
N GLY A 8 -13.75 11.01 -23.51
CA GLY A 8 -14.34 12.35 -23.34
C GLY A 8 -15.64 12.39 -22.52
N THR A 9 -16.14 11.24 -22.06
CA THR A 9 -17.37 11.14 -21.27
C THR A 9 -17.06 10.83 -19.81
N THR A 10 -17.65 11.60 -18.90
CA THR A 10 -17.58 11.34 -17.45
C THR A 10 -18.46 10.15 -17.08
N ILE A 11 -17.84 9.09 -16.60
CA ILE A 11 -18.49 7.83 -16.20
C ILE A 11 -18.91 7.89 -14.73
N ALA A 12 -18.08 8.52 -13.88
CA ALA A 12 -18.36 8.71 -12.46
C ALA A 12 -17.82 10.06 -11.99
N GLU A 13 -18.48 10.67 -11.02
CA GLU A 13 -18.07 11.93 -10.41
C GLU A 13 -18.51 11.97 -8.95
N SER A 14 -17.57 12.18 -8.02
CA SER A 14 -17.87 12.22 -6.58
C SER A 14 -16.84 13.04 -5.81
N ASP A 15 -17.26 13.61 -4.69
CA ASP A 15 -16.40 14.16 -3.64
C ASP A 15 -16.13 13.14 -2.51
N ASP A 16 -16.87 12.04 -2.45
CA ASP A 16 -16.71 10.93 -1.50
C ASP A 16 -16.01 9.73 -2.17
N THR A 17 -14.79 9.91 -2.68
CA THR A 17 -14.00 8.76 -3.17
C THR A 17 -13.08 8.21 -2.09
N VAL A 18 -12.96 6.89 -2.01
CA VAL A 18 -11.94 6.22 -1.19
C VAL A 18 -10.77 5.85 -2.09
N VAL A 19 -9.53 6.14 -1.67
CA VAL A 19 -8.33 5.79 -2.44
C VAL A 19 -7.61 4.62 -1.78
N ILE A 20 -7.47 3.51 -2.50
CA ILE A 20 -6.72 2.32 -2.07
C ILE A 20 -5.91 1.80 -3.27
N GLU A 21 -4.63 1.49 -3.07
CA GLU A 21 -3.72 1.05 -4.14
C GLU A 21 -3.68 2.02 -5.33
N GLY A 22 -3.62 3.34 -5.06
CA GLY A 22 -3.68 4.39 -6.08
C GLY A 22 -5.00 4.51 -6.86
N ASN A 23 -5.98 3.64 -6.58
CA ASN A 23 -7.25 3.59 -7.29
C ASN A 23 -8.33 4.36 -6.52
N HIS A 24 -9.03 5.25 -7.23
CA HIS A 24 -10.21 5.92 -6.68
C HIS A 24 -11.43 5.01 -6.80
N TYR A 25 -12.02 4.69 -5.65
CA TYR A 25 -13.26 3.94 -5.49
C TYR A 25 -14.43 4.91 -5.29
N PHE A 26 -15.23 5.05 -6.34
CA PHE A 26 -16.41 5.89 -6.41
C PHE A 26 -17.61 5.15 -5.82
N PRO A 27 -18.45 5.78 -4.99
CA PRO A 27 -19.68 5.15 -4.53
C PRO A 27 -20.58 4.83 -5.73
N THR A 28 -21.21 3.65 -5.73
CA THR A 28 -21.91 3.12 -6.92
C THR A 28 -23.03 4.05 -7.43
N ASP A 29 -23.64 4.86 -6.57
CA ASP A 29 -24.66 5.85 -6.94
C ASP A 29 -24.11 7.08 -7.69
N SER A 30 -22.80 7.34 -7.57
CA SER A 30 -22.07 8.38 -8.30
C SER A 30 -21.58 7.92 -9.69
N VAL A 31 -21.76 6.64 -10.00
CA VAL A 31 -21.38 6.02 -11.27
C VAL A 31 -22.59 5.95 -12.18
N ARG A 32 -22.42 6.23 -13.48
CA ARG A 32 -23.48 6.16 -14.49
C ARG A 32 -23.73 4.71 -14.95
N PRO A 33 -24.76 4.01 -14.43
CA PRO A 33 -24.96 2.58 -14.70
C PRO A 33 -25.29 2.29 -16.16
N GLU A 34 -25.84 3.26 -16.90
CA GLU A 34 -26.17 3.12 -18.32
C GLU A 34 -24.94 2.93 -19.21
N LEU A 35 -23.76 3.39 -18.75
CA LEU A 35 -22.47 3.26 -19.43
C LEU A 35 -21.73 1.97 -19.04
N LEU A 36 -22.26 1.18 -18.10
CA LEU A 36 -21.66 -0.07 -17.65
C LEU A 36 -22.42 -1.29 -18.19
N ARG A 37 -21.66 -2.33 -18.51
CA ARG A 37 -22.15 -3.65 -18.92
C ARG A 37 -21.49 -4.73 -18.05
N PRO A 38 -22.26 -5.64 -17.43
CA PRO A 38 -21.67 -6.72 -16.64
C PRO A 38 -20.71 -7.57 -17.46
N SER A 39 -19.53 -7.85 -16.91
CA SER A 39 -18.59 -8.81 -17.46
C SER A 39 -18.66 -10.14 -16.71
N LYS A 40 -18.16 -11.20 -17.36
CA LYS A 40 -17.97 -12.52 -16.73
C LYS A 40 -16.63 -12.62 -15.99
N THR A 41 -15.73 -11.66 -16.18
CA THR A 41 -14.40 -11.66 -15.57
C THR A 41 -14.52 -11.50 -14.06
N THR A 42 -13.74 -12.30 -13.33
CA THR A 42 -13.55 -12.16 -11.88
C THR A 42 -12.11 -12.48 -11.52
N THR A 43 -11.58 -11.82 -10.51
CA THR A 43 -10.24 -12.06 -9.96
C THR A 43 -10.33 -12.18 -8.44
N VAL A 44 -9.34 -12.82 -7.82
CA VAL A 44 -9.29 -12.98 -6.36
C VAL A 44 -8.09 -12.21 -5.85
N CYS A 45 -8.35 -11.26 -4.96
CA CYS A 45 -7.34 -10.58 -4.18
C CYS A 45 -7.29 -11.23 -2.78
N PRO A 46 -6.10 -11.59 -2.25
CA PRO A 46 -5.97 -12.27 -0.95
C PRO A 46 -6.66 -11.54 0.20
N TRP A 47 -6.62 -10.20 0.18
CA TRP A 47 -7.09 -9.38 1.29
C TRP A 47 -8.37 -8.59 0.98
N LYS A 48 -8.65 -8.22 -0.29
CA LYS A 48 -9.90 -7.50 -0.66
C LYS A 48 -11.07 -8.42 -0.96
N GLY A 49 -10.82 -9.68 -1.30
CA GLY A 49 -11.83 -10.65 -1.70
C GLY A 49 -11.93 -10.83 -3.22
N ARG A 50 -13.07 -11.33 -3.70
CA ARG A 50 -13.32 -11.59 -5.13
C ARG A 50 -13.81 -10.31 -5.81
N ALA A 51 -13.07 -9.83 -6.79
CA ALA A 51 -13.47 -8.72 -7.64
C ALA A 51 -14.36 -9.20 -8.80
N SER A 52 -15.26 -8.33 -9.25
CA SER A 52 -16.09 -8.49 -10.44
C SER A 52 -15.95 -7.25 -11.32
N TYR A 53 -16.12 -7.42 -12.62
CA TYR A 53 -15.79 -6.40 -13.60
C TYR A 53 -17.00 -5.97 -14.43
N TYR A 54 -16.93 -4.73 -14.93
CA TYR A 54 -17.83 -4.15 -15.92
C TYR A 54 -17.02 -3.72 -17.14
N THR A 55 -17.57 -3.98 -18.33
CA THR A 55 -17.16 -3.32 -19.57
C THR A 55 -17.81 -1.94 -19.63
N ILE A 56 -17.04 -0.91 -19.99
CA ILE A 56 -17.55 0.45 -20.19
C ILE A 56 -17.96 0.59 -21.66
N ALA A 57 -19.14 1.16 -21.92
CA ALA A 57 -19.63 1.42 -23.27
C ALA A 57 -20.02 2.89 -23.43
N VAL A 58 -19.34 3.61 -24.32
CA VAL A 58 -19.56 5.04 -24.60
C VAL A 58 -19.57 5.25 -26.11
N ASP A 59 -20.64 5.85 -26.64
CA ASP A 59 -20.78 6.21 -28.07
C ASP A 59 -20.44 5.09 -29.05
N GLY A 60 -20.86 3.86 -28.74
CA GLY A 60 -20.61 2.68 -29.57
C GLY A 60 -19.21 2.08 -29.44
N LYS A 61 -18.31 2.68 -28.67
CA LYS A 61 -17.01 2.11 -28.29
C LYS A 61 -17.13 1.35 -26.97
N GLN A 62 -16.30 0.33 -26.81
CA GLN A 62 -16.24 -0.50 -25.59
C GLN A 62 -14.83 -0.51 -25.00
N ASN A 63 -14.75 -0.57 -23.68
CA ASN A 63 -13.54 -0.78 -22.90
C ASN A 63 -13.76 -1.97 -21.98
N ASP A 64 -13.21 -3.11 -22.36
CA ASP A 64 -13.47 -4.37 -21.68
C ASP A 64 -12.84 -4.41 -20.30
N ASP A 65 -13.64 -4.89 -19.35
CA ASP A 65 -13.29 -5.03 -17.94
C ASP A 65 -12.75 -3.73 -17.29
N ALA A 66 -13.02 -2.56 -17.86
CA ALA A 66 -12.39 -1.29 -17.47
C ALA A 66 -12.92 -0.65 -16.18
N ALA A 67 -13.92 -1.27 -15.54
CA ALA A 67 -14.36 -0.93 -14.20
C ALA A 67 -14.47 -2.20 -13.36
N TRP A 68 -14.12 -2.13 -12.07
CA TRP A 68 -14.23 -3.28 -11.17
C TRP A 68 -14.73 -2.87 -9.79
N TYR A 69 -15.28 -3.85 -9.09
CA TYR A 69 -15.84 -3.71 -7.76
C TYR A 69 -15.74 -5.01 -6.98
N TYR A 70 -15.93 -4.94 -5.67
CA TYR A 70 -15.97 -6.11 -4.79
C TYR A 70 -17.41 -6.29 -4.29
N PRO A 71 -18.17 -7.29 -4.78
CA PRO A 71 -19.52 -7.53 -4.32
C PRO A 71 -19.59 -7.90 -2.83
N ASN A 72 -18.59 -8.64 -2.36
CA ASN A 72 -18.45 -9.09 -0.99
C ASN A 72 -16.99 -8.87 -0.56
N PRO A 73 -16.60 -7.62 -0.25
CA PRO A 73 -15.25 -7.37 0.24
C PRO A 73 -15.08 -8.02 1.60
N THR A 74 -13.83 -8.32 1.96
CA THR A 74 -13.50 -8.75 3.31
C THR A 74 -13.77 -7.63 4.32
N SER A 75 -13.74 -7.94 5.62
CA SER A 75 -13.82 -6.92 6.67
C SER A 75 -12.72 -5.87 6.55
N ALA A 76 -11.51 -6.29 6.18
CA ALA A 76 -10.35 -5.43 5.95
C ALA A 76 -10.56 -4.45 4.79
N ALA A 77 -11.35 -4.83 3.78
CA ALA A 77 -11.68 -3.98 2.63
C ALA A 77 -13.12 -3.41 2.71
N SER A 78 -13.72 -3.31 3.90
CA SER A 78 -15.09 -2.83 4.06
C SER A 78 -15.31 -1.38 3.57
N ALA A 79 -14.26 -0.55 3.56
CA ALA A 79 -14.32 0.82 3.04
C ALA A 79 -14.67 0.91 1.54
N ILE A 80 -14.41 -0.14 0.76
CA ILE A 80 -14.73 -0.22 -0.69
C ILE A 80 -16.03 -0.99 -0.98
N ALA A 81 -16.77 -1.38 0.05
CA ALA A 81 -18.08 -1.98 -0.12
C ALA A 81 -19.03 -0.99 -0.82
N GLY A 82 -19.67 -1.44 -1.90
CA GLY A 82 -20.57 -0.58 -2.69
C GLY A 82 -19.85 0.54 -3.46
N ARG A 83 -18.59 0.32 -3.84
CA ARG A 83 -17.79 1.26 -4.63
C ARG A 83 -17.19 0.61 -5.87
N VAL A 84 -16.91 1.42 -6.88
CA VAL A 84 -16.38 1.02 -8.19
C VAL A 84 -15.10 1.81 -8.50
N ALA A 85 -14.08 1.11 -8.98
CA ALA A 85 -12.82 1.71 -9.46
C ALA A 85 -12.66 1.50 -10.98
N PHE A 86 -11.75 2.26 -11.59
CA PHE A 86 -11.59 2.34 -13.05
C PHE A 86 -10.12 2.29 -13.47
N TRP A 87 -9.85 1.64 -14.60
CA TRP A 87 -8.50 1.45 -15.19
C TRP A 87 -8.58 1.36 -16.72
N HIS A 88 -7.57 0.81 -17.39
CA HIS A 88 -7.54 0.59 -18.84
C HIS A 88 -7.78 1.89 -19.64
N GLY A 89 -7.08 2.97 -19.29
CA GLY A 89 -7.15 4.24 -19.99
C GLY A 89 -8.34 5.13 -19.61
N VAL A 90 -9.12 4.76 -18.59
CA VAL A 90 -9.99 5.71 -17.89
C VAL A 90 -9.11 6.70 -17.12
N LYS A 91 -9.31 8.00 -17.35
CA LYS A 91 -8.55 9.07 -16.69
C LYS A 91 -9.26 9.47 -15.41
N ILE A 92 -8.50 9.53 -14.33
CA ILE A 92 -8.96 10.09 -13.06
C ILE A 92 -8.50 11.54 -12.97
N GLU A 93 -9.44 12.47 -12.88
CA GLU A 93 -9.19 13.90 -12.74
C GLU A 93 -9.61 14.33 -11.33
N ASP A 94 -8.71 14.92 -10.55
CA ASP A 94 -9.03 15.53 -9.26
C ASP A 94 -8.75 17.03 -9.31
N ASP A 95 -9.82 17.82 -9.28
CA ASP A 95 -9.75 19.28 -9.37
C ASP A 95 -9.44 19.95 -8.00
N GLY A 96 -9.09 19.18 -6.95
CA GLY A 96 -8.56 19.74 -5.69
C GLY A 96 -9.55 20.59 -4.88
N GLY A 97 -10.83 20.21 -4.87
CA GLY A 97 -11.90 20.88 -4.10
C GLY A 97 -11.59 21.00 -2.59
N PRO A 98 -12.19 21.97 -1.87
CA PRO A 98 -11.61 22.53 -0.65
C PRO A 98 -11.78 21.61 0.57
N SER A 99 -10.84 20.69 0.77
CA SER A 99 -10.72 19.90 2.02
C SER A 99 -9.28 19.86 2.52
N GLN A 100 -8.60 21.02 2.58
CA GLN A 100 -7.51 21.21 3.53
C GLN A 100 -7.76 22.49 4.33
N ARG A 101 -8.43 22.33 5.47
CA ARG A 101 -8.35 23.32 6.54
C ARG A 101 -6.89 23.39 6.97
N ARG A 102 -6.22 24.44 6.47
CA ARG A 102 -4.93 24.95 6.96
C ARG A 102 -4.88 24.83 8.49
N SER A 103 -3.90 24.09 9.00
CA SER A 103 -3.62 24.10 10.43
C SER A 103 -3.22 25.52 10.83
N PHE A 104 -3.70 25.95 11.99
CA PHE A 104 -3.53 27.29 12.57
C PHE A 104 -2.05 27.64 12.90
N VAL A 105 -1.10 26.76 12.58
CA VAL A 105 0.32 26.80 13.01
C VAL A 105 1.21 27.62 12.08
N ASP A 106 0.73 28.02 10.89
CA ASP A 106 1.56 28.75 9.91
C ASP A 106 1.68 30.28 10.18
N ARG A 107 1.27 30.73 11.38
CA ARG A 107 1.31 32.14 11.80
C ARG A 107 2.58 32.54 12.57
N PHE A 108 3.50 31.60 12.84
CA PHE A 108 4.73 31.88 13.59
C PHE A 108 6.01 31.49 12.84
N ARG A 109 6.06 31.73 11.53
CA ARG A 109 7.34 31.76 10.80
C ARG A 109 8.11 33.03 11.19
N ARG A 110 9.04 32.92 12.16
CA ARG A 110 10.13 33.91 12.34
C ARG A 110 11.35 33.49 11.50
N PRO A 111 12.11 34.44 10.94
CA PRO A 111 13.23 34.12 10.07
C PRO A 111 14.46 33.67 10.87
N ASN A 112 15.05 32.59 10.39
CA ASN A 112 16.47 32.23 10.40
C ASN A 112 17.35 32.76 11.56
N ARG A 113 17.76 31.84 12.46
CA ARG A 113 19.02 31.97 13.22
C ARG A 113 19.80 30.67 13.07
N THR A 114 20.97 30.79 12.44
CA THR A 114 22.00 29.76 12.33
C THR A 114 22.57 29.40 13.71
N PRO A 115 22.70 28.11 14.05
CA PRO A 115 23.67 27.64 15.05
C PRO A 115 24.99 27.21 14.37
N PRO A 116 26.14 27.33 15.05
CA PRO A 116 27.46 27.11 14.45
C PRO A 116 27.81 25.63 14.30
N ALA A 117 28.76 25.38 13.40
CA ALA A 117 29.27 24.08 12.96
C ALA A 117 30.11 23.33 14.01
N ALA A 118 29.90 22.01 14.07
CA ALA A 118 30.80 20.90 14.49
C ALA A 118 29.85 19.69 14.73
N GLU A 119 29.94 18.50 14.13
CA GLU A 119 31.02 17.76 13.49
C GLU A 119 30.45 16.87 12.37
N GLN A 120 31.30 16.54 11.40
CA GLN A 120 31.01 15.76 10.22
C GLN A 120 31.28 14.27 10.49
N HIS A 121 30.32 13.41 10.14
CA HIS A 121 30.64 12.09 9.60
C HIS A 121 29.77 11.86 8.35
N ILE A 122 30.46 11.57 7.25
CA ILE A 122 29.90 11.23 5.95
C ILE A 122 29.73 9.71 5.91
N HIS A 123 28.49 9.24 5.93
CA HIS A 123 28.06 7.96 5.37
C HIS A 123 26.68 8.20 4.75
N GLY A 124 26.45 7.66 3.55
CA GLY A 124 25.23 7.86 2.78
C GLY A 124 23.98 7.62 3.63
N GLU A 125 22.97 8.47 3.44
CA GLU A 125 21.67 8.36 4.11
C GLU A 125 21.18 6.90 4.06
N PRO A 126 20.85 6.27 5.21
CA PRO A 126 20.26 4.94 5.23
C PRO A 126 19.01 4.96 4.37
N THR A 127 18.78 3.93 3.55
CA THR A 127 17.42 3.71 3.01
C THR A 127 16.51 3.52 4.23
N PRO A 128 15.60 4.47 4.52
CA PRO A 128 14.81 4.39 5.73
C PRO A 128 13.86 3.20 5.61
N ILE A 129 13.73 2.43 6.70
CA ILE A 129 12.65 1.44 6.79
C ILE A 129 11.34 2.19 6.57
N VAL A 130 10.61 1.83 5.53
CA VAL A 130 9.40 2.54 5.12
C VAL A 130 8.24 2.12 6.00
N ASP A 131 7.51 3.11 6.55
CA ASP A 131 6.24 2.84 7.21
C ASP A 131 5.15 2.66 6.14
N LEU A 132 4.58 1.46 6.09
CA LEU A 132 3.51 1.09 5.18
C LEU A 132 2.15 1.22 5.87
N THR A 133 1.14 1.52 5.06
CA THR A 133 -0.25 1.66 5.50
C THR A 133 -1.13 0.62 4.81
N ASP A 134 -2.36 0.44 5.29
CA ASP A 134 -3.39 -0.38 4.62
C ASP A 134 -3.54 -0.03 3.12
N SER A 135 -3.35 1.24 2.76
CA SER A 135 -3.52 1.75 1.40
C SER A 135 -2.29 1.63 0.51
N THR A 136 -1.09 1.53 1.09
CA THR A 136 0.20 1.58 0.37
C THR A 136 0.96 0.26 0.42
N PHE A 137 0.50 -0.70 1.22
CA PHE A 137 1.26 -1.92 1.51
C PHE A 137 1.68 -2.65 0.23
N PHE A 138 0.74 -3.20 -0.53
CA PHE A 138 1.06 -4.05 -1.70
C PHE A 138 1.75 -3.29 -2.83
N ASP A 139 1.36 -2.05 -3.08
CA ASP A 139 2.01 -1.20 -4.10
C ASP A 139 3.49 -0.98 -3.78
N SER A 140 3.86 -0.92 -2.49
CA SER A 140 5.24 -0.71 -2.07
C SER A 140 6.08 -1.98 -2.07
N LEU A 141 5.47 -3.15 -2.26
CA LEU A 141 6.17 -4.45 -2.34
C LEU A 141 6.46 -4.87 -3.79
N ASP A 142 5.75 -4.31 -4.78
CA ASP A 142 5.87 -4.75 -6.17
C ASP A 142 7.27 -4.46 -6.72
N GLY A 143 7.93 -5.49 -7.25
CA GLY A 143 9.29 -5.43 -7.78
C GLY A 143 10.43 -5.64 -6.77
N HIS A 144 10.14 -5.77 -5.47
CA HIS A 144 11.17 -5.89 -4.43
C HIS A 144 10.85 -6.98 -3.39
N ALA A 145 11.83 -7.80 -3.04
CA ALA A 145 11.67 -8.67 -1.87
C ALA A 145 11.66 -7.80 -0.61
N THR A 146 10.66 -7.95 0.25
CA THR A 146 10.48 -7.03 1.37
C THR A 146 10.27 -7.77 2.68
N LEU A 147 11.05 -7.41 3.69
CA LEU A 147 10.84 -7.86 5.07
C LEU A 147 10.00 -6.82 5.83
N VAL A 148 8.79 -7.19 6.23
CA VAL A 148 7.83 -6.32 6.90
C VAL A 148 7.72 -6.67 8.39
N ASP A 149 7.91 -5.69 9.26
CA ASP A 149 7.65 -5.78 10.71
C ASP A 149 6.27 -5.21 11.09
N PHE A 150 5.40 -6.08 11.60
CA PHE A 150 4.10 -5.70 12.17
C PHE A 150 4.26 -5.43 13.67
N TRP A 151 4.04 -4.19 14.07
CA TRP A 151 4.36 -3.67 15.40
C TRP A 151 3.27 -2.76 15.96
N ALA A 152 3.44 -2.31 17.21
CA ALA A 152 2.63 -1.25 17.83
C ALA A 152 3.43 -0.52 18.92
N PRO A 153 3.13 0.76 19.26
CA PRO A 153 3.91 1.56 20.19
C PRO A 153 3.89 1.05 21.65
N TRP A 154 2.87 0.28 22.01
CA TRP A 154 2.73 -0.35 23.32
C TRP A 154 3.45 -1.70 23.43
N CYS A 155 3.97 -2.23 22.33
CA CYS A 155 4.64 -3.53 22.29
C CYS A 155 6.10 -3.44 22.79
N GLY A 156 6.34 -3.94 24.01
CA GLY A 156 7.67 -4.02 24.60
C GLY A 156 8.69 -4.80 23.74
N PRO A 157 8.38 -6.04 23.29
CA PRO A 157 9.28 -6.80 22.44
C PRO A 157 9.59 -6.13 21.10
N CYS A 158 8.64 -5.41 20.50
CA CYS A 158 8.86 -4.66 19.25
C CYS A 158 9.94 -3.59 19.43
N LYS A 159 9.93 -2.86 20.56
CA LYS A 159 10.97 -1.87 20.89
C LYS A 159 12.37 -2.48 20.99
N ALA A 160 12.49 -3.75 21.39
CA ALA A 160 13.77 -4.45 21.41
C ALA A 160 14.19 -4.92 20.00
N LEU A 161 13.23 -5.21 19.12
CA LEU A 161 13.47 -5.67 17.76
C LEU A 161 13.85 -4.53 16.80
N HIS A 162 13.20 -3.37 16.91
CA HIS A 162 13.40 -2.23 16.01
C HIS A 162 14.86 -1.83 15.80
N PRO A 163 15.71 -1.63 16.83
CA PRO A 163 17.11 -1.25 16.58
C PRO A 163 17.91 -2.33 15.85
N ILE A 164 17.52 -3.60 15.94
CA ILE A 164 18.16 -4.69 15.21
C ILE A 164 17.72 -4.67 13.74
N LEU A 165 16.43 -4.41 13.47
CA LEU A 165 15.94 -4.24 12.11
C LEU A 165 16.55 -2.99 11.45
N ASP A 166 16.70 -1.89 12.19
CA ASP A 166 17.33 -0.67 11.70
C ASP A 166 18.80 -0.94 11.27
N ASP A 167 19.57 -1.66 12.10
CA ASP A 167 20.94 -2.10 11.78
C ASP A 167 20.99 -2.99 10.53
N LEU A 168 20.07 -3.95 10.44
CA LEU A 168 19.99 -4.85 9.28
C LEU A 168 19.61 -4.10 8.01
N ALA A 169 18.62 -3.21 8.06
CA ALA A 169 18.23 -2.40 6.93
C ALA A 169 19.40 -1.53 6.46
N HIS A 170 20.14 -0.90 7.38
CA HIS A 170 21.31 -0.09 7.04
C HIS A 170 22.41 -0.89 6.32
N HIS A 171 22.60 -2.16 6.68
CA HIS A 171 23.68 -2.99 6.15
C HIS A 171 23.28 -3.93 5.00
N ARG A 172 21.99 -4.17 4.80
CA ARG A 172 21.48 -5.21 3.90
C ARG A 172 20.42 -4.71 2.92
N ALA A 173 19.83 -3.54 3.15
CA ALA A 173 18.89 -3.00 2.18
C ALA A 173 19.63 -2.57 0.91
N ASP A 174 19.04 -2.89 -0.23
CA ASP A 174 19.49 -2.50 -1.56
C ASP A 174 18.27 -2.41 -2.49
N ASP A 175 18.50 -2.22 -3.79
CA ASP A 175 17.42 -2.12 -4.79
C ASP A 175 16.56 -3.40 -4.91
N GLN A 176 16.96 -4.53 -4.30
CA GLN A 176 16.26 -5.80 -4.40
C GLN A 176 15.65 -6.24 -3.07
N LEU A 177 16.29 -5.91 -1.94
CA LEU A 177 15.82 -6.22 -0.59
C LEU A 177 15.42 -4.96 0.17
N HIS A 178 14.14 -4.81 0.45
CA HIS A 178 13.57 -3.73 1.23
C HIS A 178 13.17 -4.15 2.64
N PHE A 179 13.11 -3.17 3.53
CA PHE A 179 12.62 -3.31 4.90
C PHE A 179 11.46 -2.34 5.11
N ALA A 180 10.39 -2.83 5.72
CA ALA A 180 9.19 -2.06 5.97
C ALA A 180 8.63 -2.32 7.37
N ARG A 181 7.79 -1.40 7.83
CA ARG A 181 7.08 -1.48 9.12
C ARG A 181 5.61 -1.17 8.93
N VAL A 182 4.75 -1.84 9.70
CA VAL A 182 3.30 -1.60 9.74
C VAL A 182 2.84 -1.52 11.20
N ASN A 183 2.29 -0.38 11.60
CA ASN A 183 1.61 -0.27 12.89
C ASN A 183 0.23 -0.94 12.80
N VAL A 184 0.00 -2.00 13.57
CA VAL A 184 -1.26 -2.76 13.53
C VAL A 184 -2.46 -2.01 14.13
N ASP A 185 -2.23 -1.03 15.00
CA ASP A 185 -3.31 -0.20 15.56
C ASP A 185 -3.92 0.71 14.49
N ASP A 186 -3.05 1.30 13.66
CA ASP A 186 -3.43 2.24 12.61
C ASP A 186 -3.87 1.52 11.32
N ASN A 187 -3.38 0.29 11.12
CA ASN A 187 -3.55 -0.49 9.90
C ASN A 187 -4.13 -1.90 10.20
N PRO A 188 -5.33 -1.98 10.80
CA PRO A 188 -5.92 -3.26 11.17
C PRO A 188 -6.36 -4.08 9.95
N GLY A 189 -6.55 -3.44 8.80
CA GLY A 189 -6.98 -4.10 7.57
C GLY A 189 -5.91 -5.06 7.05
N ILE A 190 -4.69 -4.57 6.83
CA ILE A 190 -3.58 -5.37 6.33
C ILE A 190 -3.13 -6.41 7.36
N ALA A 191 -3.09 -6.03 8.65
CA ALA A 191 -2.76 -6.94 9.73
C ALA A 191 -3.73 -8.14 9.74
N SER A 192 -5.03 -7.88 9.66
CA SER A 192 -6.04 -8.95 9.58
C SER A 192 -5.96 -9.73 8.26
N GLY A 193 -5.75 -9.05 7.14
CA GLY A 193 -5.68 -9.64 5.81
C GLY A 193 -4.53 -10.64 5.65
N LEU A 194 -3.40 -10.41 6.31
CA LEU A 194 -2.26 -11.32 6.36
C LEU A 194 -2.30 -12.29 7.55
N GLY A 195 -3.37 -12.27 8.33
CA GLY A 195 -3.53 -13.15 9.49
C GLY A 195 -2.51 -12.88 10.61
N VAL A 196 -2.14 -11.62 10.83
CA VAL A 196 -1.28 -11.19 11.94
C VAL A 196 -2.10 -11.15 13.23
N MET A 197 -1.91 -12.17 14.07
CA MET A 197 -2.68 -12.35 15.32
C MET A 197 -1.92 -11.89 16.58
N SER A 198 -0.62 -11.61 16.44
CA SER A 198 0.24 -11.17 17.53
C SER A 198 1.40 -10.33 17.00
N ILE A 199 1.98 -9.50 17.87
CA ILE A 199 3.12 -8.64 17.52
C ILE A 199 4.30 -8.86 18.50
N PRO A 200 5.55 -8.68 18.06
CA PRO A 200 5.95 -8.41 16.68
C PRO A 200 5.70 -9.64 15.77
N THR A 201 5.38 -9.41 14.51
CA THR A 201 5.40 -10.45 13.48
C THR A 201 6.19 -9.94 12.30
N LEU A 202 7.20 -10.70 11.87
CA LEU A 202 7.94 -10.44 10.65
C LEU A 202 7.36 -11.27 9.52
N VAL A 203 7.05 -10.64 8.40
CA VAL A 203 6.58 -11.30 7.17
C VAL A 203 7.57 -10.99 6.06
N LEU A 204 8.08 -12.02 5.40
CA LEU A 204 8.88 -11.89 4.19
C LEU A 204 7.97 -12.02 2.98
N CYS A 205 7.94 -10.98 2.14
CA CYS A 205 7.23 -10.97 0.87
C CYS A 205 8.22 -11.09 -0.30
N ASP A 206 7.81 -11.81 -1.35
CA ASP A 206 8.51 -11.85 -2.63
C ASP A 206 8.28 -10.58 -3.45
N THR A 207 8.92 -10.51 -4.62
CA THR A 207 8.80 -9.40 -5.58
C THR A 207 7.40 -9.22 -6.18
N HIS A 208 6.48 -10.15 -5.91
CA HIS A 208 5.08 -10.08 -6.32
C HIS A 208 4.14 -9.77 -5.13
N GLY A 209 4.71 -9.47 -3.95
CA GLY A 209 3.96 -9.20 -2.74
C GLY A 209 3.37 -10.44 -2.07
N ASN A 210 3.71 -11.66 -2.50
CA ASN A 210 3.26 -12.88 -1.85
C ASN A 210 4.11 -13.18 -0.63
N GLU A 211 3.49 -13.67 0.43
CA GLU A 211 4.23 -14.16 1.59
C GLU A 211 5.04 -15.42 1.27
N VAL A 212 6.32 -15.38 1.59
CA VAL A 212 7.27 -16.48 1.45
C VAL A 212 7.55 -17.16 2.78
N ASP A 213 7.68 -16.37 3.85
CA ASP A 213 8.02 -16.85 5.18
C ASP A 213 7.55 -15.88 6.25
N ARG A 214 7.41 -16.35 7.49
CA ARG A 214 7.06 -15.51 8.64
C ARG A 214 7.72 -15.95 9.93
N ILE A 215 7.97 -15.00 10.82
CA ILE A 215 8.33 -15.25 12.21
C ILE A 215 7.36 -14.49 13.12
N VAL A 216 6.77 -15.22 14.07
CA VAL A 216 5.87 -14.65 15.08
C VAL A 216 6.59 -14.53 16.41
N GLY A 217 6.52 -13.35 17.02
CA GLY A 217 7.20 -13.01 18.27
C GLY A 217 8.63 -12.50 18.04
N LEU A 218 9.34 -12.24 19.15
CA LEU A 218 10.71 -11.72 19.12
C LEU A 218 11.69 -12.81 18.65
N PRO A 219 12.32 -12.69 17.46
CA PRO A 219 13.27 -13.69 16.98
C PRO A 219 14.59 -13.68 17.76
N SER A 220 15.29 -14.81 17.75
CA SER A 220 16.72 -14.84 18.07
C SER A 220 17.54 -14.19 16.95
N ARG A 221 18.74 -13.69 17.25
CA ARG A 221 19.64 -13.12 16.23
C ARG A 221 19.88 -14.07 15.06
N ARG A 222 20.11 -15.35 15.35
CA ARG A 222 20.29 -16.39 14.32
C ARG A 222 19.08 -16.53 13.41
N ALA A 223 17.87 -16.59 13.98
CA ALA A 223 16.65 -16.73 13.19
C ALA A 223 16.43 -15.50 12.28
N LEU A 224 16.80 -14.31 12.76
CA LEU A 224 16.72 -13.09 12.01
C LEU A 224 17.75 -13.04 10.86
N ASP A 225 19.01 -13.44 11.13
CA ASP A 225 20.05 -13.56 10.10
C ASP A 225 19.65 -14.58 9.01
N GLU A 226 19.06 -15.71 9.41
CA GLU A 226 18.53 -16.73 8.48
C GLU A 226 17.36 -16.21 7.63
N LEU A 227 16.46 -15.41 8.20
CA LEU A 227 15.34 -14.80 7.48
C LEU A 227 15.84 -13.76 6.45
N VAL A 228 16.81 -12.92 6.82
CA VAL A 228 17.43 -11.95 5.91
C VAL A 228 18.19 -12.65 4.78
N ALA A 229 18.89 -13.75 5.08
CA ALA A 229 19.54 -14.55 4.05
C ALA A 229 18.53 -15.15 3.05
N ARG A 230 17.36 -15.60 3.54
CA ARG A 230 16.25 -16.04 2.66
C ARG A 230 15.71 -14.88 1.83
N ALA A 231 15.53 -13.71 2.43
CA ALA A 231 15.04 -12.52 1.74
C ALA A 231 15.95 -12.13 0.56
N ALA A 232 17.28 -12.14 0.77
CA ALA A 232 18.24 -11.89 -0.30
C ALA A 232 18.19 -12.94 -1.43
N ALA A 233 17.94 -14.22 -1.08
CA ALA A 233 17.77 -15.28 -2.07
C ALA A 233 16.49 -15.11 -2.91
N VAL A 234 15.38 -14.76 -2.26
CA VAL A 234 14.11 -14.44 -2.92
C VAL A 234 14.29 -13.26 -3.89
N ALA A 235 14.98 -12.22 -3.45
CA ALA A 235 15.29 -11.04 -4.25
C ALA A 235 16.06 -11.40 -5.54
N SER A 236 17.06 -12.29 -5.40
CA SER A 236 17.88 -12.76 -6.53
C SER A 236 17.14 -13.68 -7.50
N SER A 237 16.13 -14.44 -7.02
CA SER A 237 15.37 -15.38 -7.85
C SER A 237 14.32 -14.73 -8.76
N GLY A 238 13.83 -13.53 -8.41
CA GLY A 238 12.90 -12.76 -9.24
C GLY A 238 13.48 -12.28 -10.59
N LEU A 239 14.81 -12.26 -10.73
CA LEU A 239 15.52 -11.80 -11.93
C LEU A 239 15.56 -12.83 -13.08
N SER A 240 15.18 -14.09 -12.85
CA SER A 240 15.33 -15.17 -13.85
C SER A 240 14.11 -15.37 -14.75
N ALA A 241 13.04 -14.57 -14.61
CA ALA A 241 11.84 -14.65 -15.43
C ALA A 241 11.73 -13.41 -16.32
N SER A 242 12.47 -13.38 -17.44
CA SER A 242 12.28 -12.46 -18.57
C SER A 242 12.56 -13.18 -19.87
#